data_AF-A9B4K5-F1
#
_entry.id   AF-A9B4K5-F1
#
_cell.length_a   1.000
_cell.length_b   1.000
_cell.length_c   1.000
_cell.angle_alpha   90.00
_cell.angle_beta   90.00
_cell.angle_gamma   90.00
#
_symmetry.space_group_name_H-M   'P 1'
#
loop_
_entity.id
_entity.type
_entity.pdbx_description
1 polymer ?
#
loop_
_entity_poly.entity_id
_entity_poly.type
_entity_poly.pdbx_seq_one_letter_code
_entity_poly.pdbx_strand_id
1 'polypeptide(L)'
;MAQSIAAADVTTIVFACEAGIGSSFMGVTALKKKLKQANLSITVVHKSVRSLPTDAKLVLVHKGLADFARKQAPNAVVIAFTQFLNDPVFDQVVQSLQDGTDLVEA
;
A
#
# COMPACT_ATOMS: atom_id res chain seq x y z
N MET A 1 13.19 12.69 3.86
CA MET A 1 14.00 11.46 3.74
C MET A 1 13.10 10.46 3.05
N ALA A 2 13.41 10.06 1.82
CA ALA A 2 12.59 9.07 1.11
C ALA A 2 12.73 7.74 1.85
N GLN A 3 11.60 7.14 2.22
CA GLN A 3 11.61 5.83 2.86
C GLN A 3 11.68 4.76 1.81
N SER A 4 12.53 3.75 2.02
CA SER A 4 12.61 2.59 1.15
C SER A 4 12.49 1.31 1.97
N ILE A 5 11.83 0.31 1.38
CA ILE A 5 11.76 -1.03 1.95
C ILE A 5 12.03 -2.07 0.86
N ALA A 6 12.88 -3.04 1.18
CA ALA A 6 13.08 -4.20 0.33
C ALA A 6 11.77 -4.97 0.16
N ALA A 7 11.42 -5.30 -1.08
CA ALA A 7 10.24 -6.11 -1.38
C ALA A 7 10.14 -7.40 -0.55
N ALA A 8 11.28 -8.04 -0.27
CA ALA A 8 11.36 -9.26 0.53
C ALA A 8 10.90 -9.07 1.98
N ASP A 9 11.01 -7.86 2.53
CA ASP A 9 10.59 -7.52 3.90
C ASP A 9 9.12 -7.13 4.00
N VAL A 10 8.43 -6.99 2.85
CA VAL A 10 7.02 -6.63 2.80
C VAL A 10 6.16 -7.88 2.92
N THR A 11 5.76 -8.19 4.14
CA THR A 11 4.82 -9.29 4.42
C THR A 11 3.36 -8.81 4.46
N THR A 12 3.16 -7.53 4.79
CA THR A 12 1.85 -6.94 5.05
C THR A 12 1.75 -5.58 4.37
N ILE A 13 0.65 -5.38 3.63
CA ILE A 13 0.32 -4.12 2.98
C ILE A 13 -0.90 -3.52 3.66
N VAL A 14 -0.77 -2.31 4.18
CA VAL A 14 -1.87 -1.62 4.85
C VAL A 14 -2.56 -0.69 3.86
N PHE A 15 -3.80 -0.97 3.54
CA PHE A 15 -4.63 -0.13 2.70
C PHE A 15 -5.39 0.89 3.57
N ALA A 16 -5.06 2.16 3.44
CA ALA A 16 -5.62 3.26 4.21
C ALA A 16 -6.72 4.00 3.44
N CYS A 17 -7.90 4.13 4.03
CA CYS A 17 -8.99 4.94 3.49
C CYS A 17 -9.59 5.88 4.56
N GLU A 18 -10.24 6.97 4.11
CA GLU A 18 -10.89 7.98 4.96
C GLU A 18 -12.03 7.38 5.80
N ALA A 19 -12.93 6.64 5.16
CA ALA A 19 -14.21 6.26 5.76
C ALA A 19 -14.16 4.95 6.56
N GLY A 20 -13.16 4.08 6.34
CA GLY A 20 -13.12 2.77 6.97
C GLY A 20 -14.20 1.81 6.44
N ILE A 21 -13.78 0.68 5.88
CA ILE A 21 -14.59 -0.51 5.54
C ILE A 21 -15.55 -0.40 4.34
N GLY A 22 -16.17 0.75 4.05
CA GLY A 22 -17.27 0.84 3.06
C GLY A 22 -16.88 1.02 1.58
N SER A 23 -15.93 1.89 1.26
CA SER A 23 -15.74 2.41 -0.12
C SER A 23 -14.50 1.91 -0.86
N SER A 24 -13.60 1.18 -0.19
CA SER A 24 -12.29 0.79 -0.75
C SER A 24 -12.08 -0.72 -0.93
N PHE A 25 -13.14 -1.51 -0.75
CA PHE A 25 -13.08 -2.96 -0.95
C PHE A 25 -12.67 -3.35 -2.38
N MET A 26 -13.03 -2.51 -3.36
CA MET A 26 -12.68 -2.70 -4.76
C MET A 26 -11.17 -2.62 -4.99
N GLY A 27 -10.48 -1.62 -4.41
CA GLY A 27 -9.02 -1.46 -4.52
C GLY A 27 -8.27 -2.59 -3.81
N VAL A 28 -8.71 -3.00 -2.63
CA VAL A 28 -8.14 -4.14 -1.89
C VAL A 28 -8.27 -5.44 -2.67
N THR A 29 -9.44 -5.69 -3.28
CA THR A 29 -9.69 -6.91 -4.05
C THR A 29 -8.85 -6.93 -5.33
N ALA A 30 -8.75 -5.80 -6.03
CA ALA A 30 -7.89 -5.67 -7.21
C ALA A 30 -6.42 -5.95 -6.87
N LEU A 31 -5.90 -5.33 -5.79
CA LEU A 31 -4.53 -5.56 -5.34
C LEU A 31 -4.29 -7.01 -4.92
N LYS A 32 -5.18 -7.59 -4.10
CA LYS A 32 -5.10 -9.00 -3.70
C LYS A 32 -5.08 -9.93 -4.91
N LYS A 33 -5.89 -9.64 -5.93
CA LYS A 33 -5.90 -10.43 -7.17
C LYS A 33 -4.55 -10.35 -7.89
N LYS A 34 -3.95 -9.17 -8.02
CA LYS A 34 -2.63 -8.99 -8.64
C LYS A 34 -1.52 -9.66 -7.86
N LEU A 35 -1.48 -9.51 -6.53
CA LEU A 35 -0.51 -10.20 -5.67
C LEU A 35 -0.62 -11.72 -5.79
N LYS A 36 -1.85 -12.24 -5.85
CA LYS A 36 -2.11 -13.67 -6.06
C LYS A 36 -1.67 -14.15 -7.44
N GLN A 37 -1.85 -13.33 -8.49
CA GLN A 37 -1.35 -13.61 -9.84
C GLN A 37 0.18 -13.61 -9.92
N ALA A 38 0.83 -12.73 -9.16
CA ALA A 38 2.28 -12.69 -9.00
C ALA A 38 2.82 -13.77 -8.04
N ASN A 39 1.95 -14.65 -7.51
CA ASN A 39 2.31 -15.71 -6.57
C ASN A 39 2.98 -15.21 -5.26
N LEU A 40 2.69 -13.96 -4.88
CA LEU A 40 3.20 -13.32 -3.66
C LEU A 40 2.30 -13.62 -2.46
N SER A 41 2.89 -14.15 -1.39
CA SER A 41 2.17 -14.49 -0.15
C SER A 41 2.04 -13.29 0.81
N ILE A 42 1.56 -12.15 0.28
CA ILE A 42 1.49 -10.89 1.00
C ILE A 42 0.07 -10.64 1.53
N THR A 43 -0.04 -10.25 2.80
CA THR A 43 -1.32 -9.99 3.45
C THR A 43 -1.74 -8.54 3.26
N VAL A 44 -2.91 -8.29 2.65
CA VAL A 44 -3.46 -6.94 2.53
C VAL A 44 -4.49 -6.70 3.63
N VAL A 45 -4.23 -5.71 4.49
CA VAL A 45 -5.07 -5.31 5.63
C VAL A 45 -5.66 -3.94 5.37
N HIS A 46 -6.97 -3.79 5.54
CA HIS A 46 -7.64 -2.50 5.40
C HIS A 46 -7.71 -1.78 6.76
N LYS A 47 -7.24 -0.54 6.83
CA LYS A 47 -7.26 0.31 8.04
C LYS A 47 -7.71 1.73 7.69
N SER A 48 -8.12 2.47 8.71
CA SER A 48 -8.34 3.92 8.55
C SER A 48 -7.00 4.63 8.58
N VAL A 49 -6.85 5.70 7.79
CA VAL A 49 -5.64 6.54 7.79
C VAL A 49 -5.33 7.11 9.18
N ARG A 50 -6.33 7.24 10.06
CA ARG A 50 -6.17 7.71 11.45
C ARG A 50 -5.71 6.62 12.44
N SER A 51 -5.81 5.36 12.06
CA SER A 51 -5.48 4.21 12.91
C SER A 51 -4.51 3.28 12.18
N LEU A 52 -3.50 3.88 11.54
CA LEU A 52 -2.41 3.15 10.92
C LEU A 52 -1.55 2.50 12.01
N PRO A 53 -1.28 1.18 11.92
CA PRO A 53 -0.38 0.54 12.86
C PRO A 53 1.04 1.06 12.65
N THR A 54 1.78 1.22 13.73
CA THR A 54 3.19 1.64 13.70
C THR A 54 4.13 0.57 13.14
N ASP A 55 3.69 -0.68 13.08
CA ASP A 55 4.43 -1.76 12.43
C ASP A 55 4.26 -1.78 10.90
N ALA A 56 3.34 -0.95 10.37
CA ALA A 56 3.08 -0.89 8.95
C ALA A 56 4.37 -0.49 8.25
N LYS A 57 4.85 -1.35 7.36
CA LYS A 57 6.02 -1.03 6.54
C LYS A 57 5.65 -0.46 5.18
N LEU A 58 4.52 -0.90 4.61
CA LEU A 58 3.97 -0.40 3.36
C LEU A 58 2.52 0.04 3.56
N VAL A 59 2.23 1.29 3.22
CA VAL A 59 0.89 1.89 3.31
C VAL A 59 0.46 2.36 1.93
N LEU A 60 -0.66 1.85 1.44
CA LEU A 60 -1.32 2.34 0.22
C LEU A 60 -2.46 3.27 0.62
N VAL A 61 -2.45 4.49 0.11
CA VAL A 61 -3.44 5.51 0.44
C VAL A 61 -3.80 6.34 -0.77
N HIS A 62 -5.02 6.89 -0.80
CA HIS A 62 -5.40 7.80 -1.87
C HIS A 62 -4.55 9.09 -1.82
N LYS A 63 -4.19 9.65 -2.97
CA LYS A 63 -3.35 10.86 -3.09
C LYS A 63 -3.82 12.03 -2.23
N GLY A 64 -5.14 12.21 -2.06
CA GLY A 64 -5.72 13.25 -1.19
C GLY A 64 -5.43 13.07 0.31
N LEU A 65 -5.03 11.88 0.75
CA LEU A 65 -4.73 11.54 2.15
C LEU A 65 -3.27 11.10 2.34
N ALA A 66 -2.45 11.14 1.29
CA ALA A 66 -1.05 10.74 1.35
C ALA A 66 -0.27 11.51 2.41
N ASP A 67 -0.46 12.83 2.48
CA ASP A 67 0.22 13.65 3.47
C ASP A 67 -0.22 13.35 4.91
N PHE A 68 -1.46 12.89 5.11
CA PHE A 68 -1.94 12.47 6.42
C PHE A 68 -1.34 11.12 6.81
N ALA A 69 -1.31 10.15 5.88
CA ALA A 69 -0.67 8.86 6.11
C ALA A 69 0.81 9.01 6.45
N ARG A 70 1.54 9.87 5.74
CA ARG A 70 2.96 10.18 6.01
C ARG A 70 3.17 10.76 7.41
N LYS A 71 2.26 11.62 7.87
CA LYS A 71 2.30 12.16 9.24
C LYS A 71 1.99 11.10 10.30
N GLN A 72 1.08 10.19 10.01
CA GLN A 72 0.64 9.16 10.97
C GLN A 72 1.63 8.00 11.08
N ALA A 73 2.22 7.60 9.96
CA ALA A 73 3.19 6.51 9.87
C ALA A 73 4.47 7.03 9.19
N PRO A 74 5.27 7.86 9.88
CA PRO A 74 6.50 8.43 9.32
C PRO A 74 7.62 7.41 9.14
N ASN A 75 7.42 6.14 9.51
CA ASN A 75 8.35 5.02 9.36
C ASN A 75 7.90 4.00 8.29
N ALA A 76 6.74 4.23 7.67
CA ALA A 76 6.19 3.39 6.62
C ALA A 76 6.37 4.03 5.24
N VAL A 77 6.63 3.22 4.22
CA VAL A 77 6.60 3.65 2.83
C VAL A 77 5.14 3.92 2.42
N VAL A 78 4.80 5.18 2.20
CA VAL A 78 3.46 5.61 1.80
C VAL A 78 3.37 5.74 0.28
N ILE A 79 2.67 4.81 -0.35
CA ILE A 79 2.38 4.84 -1.78
C ILE A 79 1.02 5.49 -2.02
N ALA A 80 1.02 6.63 -2.69
CA ALA A 80 -0.18 7.36 -3.07
C ALA A 80 -0.74 6.82 -4.39
N PHE A 81 -1.99 6.36 -4.40
CA PHE A 81 -2.73 6.02 -5.62
C PHE A 81 -3.83 7.03 -5.89
N THR A 82 -4.25 7.13 -7.15
CA THR A 82 -5.30 8.06 -7.59
C THR A 82 -6.58 7.35 -7.99
N GLN A 83 -6.48 6.14 -8.52
CA GLN A 83 -7.63 5.38 -9.00
C GLN A 83 -7.74 4.04 -8.26
N PHE A 84 -8.95 3.63 -7.88
CA PHE A 84 -9.15 2.33 -7.22
C PHE A 84 -9.15 1.16 -8.21
N LEU A 85 -9.55 1.41 -9.45
CA LEU A 85 -9.52 0.46 -10.55
C LEU A 85 -8.40 0.83 -11.52
N ASN A 86 -7.48 -0.10 -11.76
CA ASN A 86 -6.50 0.02 -12.84
C ASN A 86 -5.48 1.16 -12.70
N ASP A 87 -5.16 1.58 -11.48
CA ASP A 87 -4.05 2.52 -11.27
C ASP A 87 -2.71 1.81 -11.60
N PRO A 88 -1.87 2.41 -12.47
CA PRO A 88 -0.57 1.83 -12.83
C PRO A 88 0.36 1.67 -11.62
N VAL A 89 0.15 2.45 -10.55
CA VAL A 89 0.91 2.32 -9.31
C VAL A 89 0.76 0.92 -8.69
N PHE A 90 -0.43 0.31 -8.78
CA PHE A 90 -0.60 -1.06 -8.26
C PHE A 90 0.23 -2.08 -9.04
N ASP A 91 0.31 -1.94 -10.37
CA ASP A 91 1.15 -2.81 -11.19
C ASP A 91 2.63 -2.59 -10.87
N GLN A 92 3.07 -1.35 -10.75
CA GLN A 92 4.44 -1.02 -10.39
C GLN A 92 4.84 -1.58 -9.01
N VAL A 93 3.97 -1.45 -8.01
CA VAL A 93 4.21 -2.01 -6.67
C VAL A 93 4.29 -3.52 -6.73
N VAL A 94 3.34 -4.19 -7.40
CA VAL A 94 3.34 -5.66 -7.50
C VAL A 94 4.55 -6.16 -8.28
N GLN A 95 4.93 -5.49 -9.36
CA GLN A 95 6.10 -5.84 -10.16
C GLN A 95 7.39 -5.62 -9.37
N SER A 96 7.51 -4.51 -8.64
CA SER A 96 8.66 -4.26 -7.75
C SER A 96 8.75 -5.32 -6.67
N LEU A 97 7.61 -5.72 -6.09
CA LEU A 97 7.54 -6.81 -5.11
C LEU A 97 7.96 -8.16 -5.71
N GLN A 98 7.63 -8.40 -6.98
CA GLN A 98 7.97 -9.62 -7.69
C GLN A 98 9.44 -9.67 -8.11
N ASP A 99 9.98 -8.55 -8.58
CA ASP A 99 11.38 -8.40 -9.01
C ASP A 99 12.35 -8.33 -7.81
N GLY A 100 11.82 -8.15 -6.60
CA GLY A 100 12.63 -7.99 -5.39
C GLY A 100 13.24 -6.59 -5.26
N THR A 101 12.69 -5.61 -5.97
CA THR A 101 13.17 -4.23 -6.01
C THR A 101 12.72 -3.45 -4.77
N ASP A 102 13.57 -2.53 -4.30
CA ASP A 102 13.22 -1.65 -3.19
C ASP A 102 12.03 -0.75 -3.55
N LEU A 103 10.99 -0.80 -2.73
CA LEU A 103 9.85 0.09 -2.81
C LEU A 103 10.22 1.40 -2.14
N VAL A 104 10.28 2.48 -2.92
CA VAL A 104 10.64 3.81 -2.44
C VAL A 104 9.39 4.69 -2.41
N GLU A 105 9.21 5.41 -1.31
CA GLU A 105 8.20 6.46 -1.20
C GLU A 105 8.57 7.64 -2.11
N ALA A 106 7.66 8.03 -2.99
CA ALA A 106 7.79 9.17 -3.90
C ALA A 106 7.05 10.43 -3.42
#